data_AF-A0A432TAW2-F1
#
_entry.id   AF-A0A432TAW2-F1
#
_cell.length_a   1.000
_cell.length_b   1.000
_cell.length_c   1.000
_cell.angle_alpha   90.00
_cell.angle_beta   90.00
_cell.angle_gamma   90.00
#
_symmetry.space_group_name_H-M   'P 1'
#
loop_
_entity.id
_entity.type
_entity.pdbx_description
1 polymer ?
#
loop_
_entity_poly.entity_id
_entity_poly.type
_entity_poly.pdbx_seq_one_letter_code
_entity_poly.pdbx_strand_id
1 'polypeptide(L)' 'MKQLLKEIYGVGIIFFYYVKWLIFIGLPILYYGLEYTDNIIMDILWLYCFVLIIKDFIMGIILKKKYGDI' A
#
# COMPACT_ATOMS: atom_id res chain seq x y z
N MET A 1 -21.68 2.52 14.75
CA MET A 1 -21.28 2.83 13.35
C MET A 1 -19.92 3.53 13.25
N LYS A 2 -19.68 4.68 13.92
CA LYS A 2 -18.37 5.38 13.86
C LYS A 2 -17.17 4.55 14.38
N GLN A 3 -17.41 3.64 15.32
CA GLN A 3 -16.38 2.80 15.92
C GLN A 3 -15.97 1.63 15.00
N LEU A 4 -16.95 0.93 14.43
CA LEU A 4 -16.72 -0.14 13.45
C LEU A 4 -15.96 0.35 12.22
N LEU A 5 -16.30 1.54 11.71
CA LEU A 5 -15.57 2.16 10.58
C LEU A 5 -14.11 2.46 10.96
N LYS A 6 -13.85 2.91 12.19
CA LYS A 6 -12.49 3.13 12.70
C LYS A 6 -11.71 1.82 12.82
N GLU A 7 -12.34 0.76 13.31
CA GLU A 7 -11.72 -0.56 13.45
C GLU A 7 -11.43 -1.17 12.08
N ILE A 8 -12.39 -1.16 11.15
CA ILE A 8 -12.18 -1.66 9.79
C ILE A 8 -11.09 -0.87 9.08
N TYR A 9 -11.04 0.45 9.27
CA TYR A 9 -9.98 1.29 8.70
C TYR A 9 -8.61 0.99 9.33
N GLY A 10 -8.54 0.82 10.64
CA GLY A 10 -7.31 0.46 11.36
C GLY A 10 -6.79 -0.93 10.97
N VAL A 11 -7.68 -1.94 10.96
CA VAL A 11 -7.38 -3.30 10.52
C VAL A 11 -6.99 -3.31 9.05
N GLY A 12 -7.70 -2.56 8.21
CA GLY A 12 -7.37 -2.40 6.80
C GLY A 12 -5.97 -1.83 6.59
N ILE A 13 -5.60 -0.77 7.32
CA ILE A 13 -4.25 -0.21 7.24
C ILE A 13 -3.18 -1.25 7.62
N ILE A 14 -3.37 -2.00 8.72
CA ILE A 14 -2.41 -3.03 9.15
C ILE A 14 -2.32 -4.13 8.10
N PHE A 15 -3.46 -4.59 7.58
CA PHE A 15 -3.51 -5.59 6.52
C PHE A 15 -2.77 -5.13 5.27
N PHE A 16 -3.09 -3.93 4.76
CA PHE A 16 -2.40 -3.35 3.62
C PHE A 16 -0.90 -3.13 3.91
N TYR A 17 -0.50 -2.87 5.15
CA TYR A 17 0.92 -2.72 5.50
C TYR A 17 1.75 -3.97 5.17
N TYR A 18 1.21 -5.16 5.44
CA TYR A 18 1.86 -6.43 5.11
C TYR A 18 1.65 -6.84 3.65
N VAL A 19 0.46 -6.60 3.13
CA VAL A 19 0.05 -7.10 1.80
C VAL A 19 0.53 -6.18 0.66
N LYS A 20 0.86 -4.91 0.94
CA LYS A 20 1.27 -3.93 -0.10
C LYS A 20 2.40 -4.45 -0.98
N TRP A 21 3.42 -5.09 -0.41
CA TRP A 21 4.56 -5.60 -1.16
C TRP A 21 4.19 -6.80 -2.02
N LEU A 22 3.31 -7.67 -1.51
CA LEU A 22 2.84 -8.85 -2.21
C LEU A 22 1.96 -8.49 -3.40
N ILE A 23 1.10 -7.48 -3.27
CA ILE A 23 0.33 -6.92 -4.40
C ILE A 23 1.24 -6.16 -5.36
N PHE A 24 2.16 -5.34 -4.83
CA PHE A 24 3.02 -4.50 -5.66
C PHE A 24 3.96 -5.29 -6.56
N ILE A 25 4.49 -6.42 -6.07
CA ILE A 25 5.37 -7.32 -6.81
C ILE A 25 4.57 -8.43 -7.51
N GLY A 26 3.53 -8.96 -6.87
CA GLY A 26 2.71 -10.04 -7.41
C GLY A 26 1.97 -9.63 -8.68
N LEU A 27 1.37 -8.44 -8.73
CA LEU A 27 0.63 -8.00 -9.92
C LEU A 27 1.48 -7.89 -11.20
N PRO A 28 2.65 -7.22 -11.20
CA PRO A 28 3.50 -7.23 -12.39
C PRO A 28 3.99 -8.63 -12.74
N ILE A 29 4.23 -9.52 -11.77
CA ILE A 29 4.55 -10.92 -12.08
C ILE A 29 3.38 -11.63 -12.76
N LEU A 30 2.14 -11.40 -12.32
CA LEU A 30 0.96 -11.98 -12.97
C LEU A 30 0.74 -11.43 -14.38
N TYR A 31 0.92 -10.13 -14.59
CA TYR A 31 0.74 -9.51 -15.91
C TYR A 31 1.85 -9.87 -16.89
N TYR A 32 3.13 -9.76 -16.49
CA TYR A 32 4.26 -10.01 -17.38
C TYR A 32 4.68 -11.48 -17.46
N GLY A 33 4.39 -12.28 -16.42
CA GLY A 33 4.80 -13.68 -16.35
C GLY A 33 3.72 -14.69 -16.73
N LEU A 34 2.43 -14.35 -16.54
CA LEU A 34 1.30 -15.25 -16.81
C LEU A 34 0.32 -14.72 -17.87
N GLU A 35 0.60 -13.57 -18.50
CA GLU A 35 -0.27 -12.92 -19.50
C GLU A 35 -1.73 -12.83 -19.04
N TYR A 36 -1.94 -12.61 -17.74
CA TYR A 36 -3.28 -12.52 -17.17
C TYR A 36 -4.01 -11.30 -17.72
N THR A 37 -5.32 -11.42 -17.95
CA THR A 37 -6.11 -10.33 -18.55
C THR A 37 -6.03 -9.07 -17.69
N ASP A 38 -5.70 -7.94 -18.35
CA ASP A 38 -5.60 -6.64 -17.71
C ASP A 38 -6.92 -6.23 -17.08
N ASN A 39 -6.93 -6.18 -15.74
CA ASN A 39 -8.11 -5.81 -14.96
C ASN A 39 -7.89 -4.44 -14.34
N ILE A 40 -8.70 -3.46 -14.75
CA ILE A 40 -8.67 -2.07 -14.24
C ILE A 40 -8.80 -2.03 -12.70
N ILE A 41 -9.57 -2.95 -12.12
CA ILE A 41 -9.74 -3.06 -10.66
C ILE A 41 -8.40 -3.38 -9.99
N MET A 42 -7.62 -4.30 -10.55
CA MET A 42 -6.33 -4.70 -9.99
C MET A 42 -5.29 -3.59 -10.17
N ASP A 43 -5.36 -2.85 -11.28
CA ASP A 43 -4.50 -1.68 -11.51
C ASP A 43 -4.78 -0.55 -10.49
N ILE A 44 -6.05 -0.24 -10.23
CA ILE A 44 -6.45 0.72 -9.18
C ILE A 44 -5.97 0.24 -7.80
N LEU A 45 -6.10 -1.06 -7.50
CA LEU A 45 -5.65 -1.64 -6.23
C LEU A 45 -4.13 -1.54 -6.07
N TRP A 46 -3.38 -1.76 -7.16
CA TRP A 46 -1.93 -1.57 -7.20
C TRP A 46 -1.54 -0.11 -6.98
N LEU A 47 -2.21 0.82 -7.68
CA LEU A 47 -2.00 2.26 -7.53
C LEU A 47 -2.31 2.71 -6.09
N TYR A 48 -3.35 2.17 -5.46
CA TYR A 48 -3.66 2.43 -4.05
C TYR A 48 -2.54 1.95 -3.12
N CYS A 49 -2.00 0.75 -3.35
CA CYS A 49 -0.84 0.25 -2.60
C CYS A 49 0.40 1.13 -2.82
N PHE A 50 0.62 1.63 -4.04
CA PHE A 50 1.73 2.53 -4.37
C PHE A 50 1.63 3.86 -3.60
N VAL A 51 0.45 4.47 -3.54
CA VAL A 51 0.21 5.69 -2.75
C VAL A 51 0.47 5.46 -1.26
N LEU A 52 0.04 4.31 -0.71
CA LEU A 52 0.33 3.95 0.69
C LEU A 52 1.84 3.82 0.96
N ILE A 53 2.59 3.17 0.06
CA ILE A 53 4.05 3.05 0.14
C ILE A 53 4.71 4.42 0.10
N ILE A 54 4.29 5.30 -0.82
CA ILE A 54 4.82 6.67 -0.91
C ILE A 54 4.55 7.43 0.38
N LYS A 55 3.34 7.35 0.93
CA LYS A 55 2.99 8.01 2.19
C LYS A 55 3.88 7.53 3.34
N ASP A 56 4.09 6.22 3.46
CA ASP A 56 5.01 5.64 4.45
C ASP A 56 6.45 6.13 4.25
N PHE A 57 6.91 6.19 3.00
CA PHE A 57 8.26 6.63 2.66
C PHE A 57 8.46 8.12 3.00
N ILE A 58 7.50 8.97 2.64
CA ILE A 58 7.48 10.39 3.00
C ILE A 58 7.46 10.56 4.52
N MET A 59 6.61 9.81 5.23
CA MET A 59 6.54 9.87 6.68
C MET A 59 7.86 9.43 7.33
N GLY A 60 8.48 8.36 6.83
CA GLY A 60 9.79 7.89 7.28
C GLY A 60 10.91 8.90 7.01
N ILE A 61 10.91 9.56 5.85
CA ILE A 61 11.89 10.61 5.51
C ILE A 61 11.68 11.86 6.37
N ILE A 62 10.45 12.33 6.52
CA ILE A 62 10.12 13.50 7.34
C ILE A 62 10.46 13.23 8.82
N LEU A 63 10.16 12.04 9.34
CA LEU A 63 10.50 11.65 10.71
C LEU A 63 12.02 11.53 10.90
N LYS A 64 12.76 10.99 9.92
CA LYS A 64 14.24 11.00 9.96
C LYS A 64 14.79 12.43 10.01
N LYS A 65 14.20 13.36 9.26
CA LYS A 65 14.61 14.77 9.27
C LYS A 65 14.42 15.42 10.64
N LYS A 66 13.44 14.97 11.42
CA LYS A 66 13.16 15.49 12.76
C LYS A 66 14.09 14.94 13.86
N TYR A 67 14.76 13.82 13.62
CA TYR A 67 15.69 13.19 14.57
C TYR A 67 17.17 13.40 14.21
N GLY A 68 17.48 13.85 12.99
CA GLY A 68 18.84 14.24 12.56
C GLY A 68 19.20 15.71 12.82
N ASP A 69 18.37 16.42 13.57
CA ASP A 69 18.55 17.83 13.99
C ASP A 69 18.73 17.91 15.52
N ILE A 70 19.44 16.93 16.10
CA ILE A 70 19.94 16.90 17.48
C ILE A 70 21.45 16.69 17.43
#